data_AF-A0A2N2CYF3-F1
#
_entry.id   AF-A0A2N2CYF3-F1
#
_cell.length_a   1.000
_cell.length_b   1.000
_cell.length_c   1.000
_cell.angle_alpha   90.00
_cell.angle_beta   90.00
_cell.angle_gamma   90.00
#
_symmetry.space_group_name_H-M   'P 1'
#
loop_
_entity.id
_entity.type
_entity.pdbx_description
1 polymer ?
#
loop_
_entity_poly.entity_id
_entity_poly.type
_entity_poly.pdbx_seq_one_letter_code
_entity_poly.pdbx_strand_id
1 'polypeptide(L)'
;MKTIYIEYIQNVLQSVLDREKHQEIQDELMDHMQSIEEEITKNGLNPKEIESTVIMEMGSPDELGKSLNRIYGLNQKPLFLVGISSLFITGFNGFMMLNSENFKLSDWVLLILGFGISLFCVGVVVRMKKLLDQVRKERIYYSGHPKTYVEKLTDKVFVRGFGLFIIFVIVLGLLEYFSDGFESNLLVMMSVYVNNLFLIILYTSYPKMIFSENGVYFMRDLPGFVSWEVVDNYEWKQKFGEYELRLKNKGWFGKVHIRFSASEKERLDNFVKTR
;
A
#
# COMPACT_ATOMS: atom_id res chain seq x y z
N MET A 1 -32.67 -7.49 3.67
CA MET A 1 -31.47 -7.55 4.52
C MET A 1 -31.57 -6.44 5.54
N LYS A 2 -31.40 -6.75 6.83
CA LYS A 2 -31.61 -5.79 7.92
C LYS A 2 -30.50 -4.73 7.92
N THR A 3 -30.87 -3.46 8.02
CA THR A 3 -29.94 -2.32 7.90
C THR A 3 -28.83 -2.36 8.95
N ILE A 4 -29.16 -2.80 10.18
CA ILE A 4 -28.21 -2.87 11.30
C ILE A 4 -27.09 -3.91 11.07
N TYR A 5 -27.41 -5.06 10.47
CA TYR A 5 -26.40 -6.09 10.18
C TYR A 5 -25.42 -5.62 9.11
N ILE A 6 -25.94 -4.92 8.08
CA ILE A 6 -25.11 -4.34 7.03
C ILE A 6 -24.14 -3.32 7.62
N GLU A 7 -24.63 -2.44 8.49
CA GLU A 7 -23.81 -1.42 9.15
C GLU A 7 -22.72 -2.07 10.03
N TYR A 8 -23.07 -3.09 10.81
CA TYR A 8 -22.10 -3.84 11.62
C TYR A 8 -21.00 -4.47 10.75
N ILE A 9 -21.38 -5.19 9.69
CA ILE A 9 -20.41 -5.86 8.80
C ILE A 9 -19.53 -4.82 8.11
N GLN A 10 -20.09 -3.69 7.67
CA GLN A 10 -19.30 -2.61 7.08
C GLN A 10 -18.25 -2.06 8.06
N ASN A 11 -18.61 -1.90 9.34
CA ASN A 11 -17.66 -1.48 10.38
C ASN A 11 -16.55 -2.51 10.61
N VAL A 12 -16.87 -3.81 10.59
CA VAL A 12 -15.88 -4.90 10.67
C VAL A 12 -14.92 -4.86 9.47
N LEU A 13 -15.48 -4.83 8.25
CA LEU A 13 -14.72 -4.87 7.00
C LEU A 13 -13.80 -3.65 6.82
N GLN A 14 -14.16 -2.49 7.39
CA GLN A 14 -13.33 -1.29 7.36
C GLN A 14 -11.96 -1.50 8.02
N SER A 15 -11.89 -2.40 9.02
CA SER A 15 -10.64 -2.75 9.68
C SER A 15 -9.81 -3.79 8.91
N VAL A 16 -10.38 -4.46 7.90
CA VAL A 16 -9.73 -5.53 7.13
C VAL A 16 -9.13 -4.95 5.85
N LEU A 17 -7.80 -5.00 5.72
CA LEU A 17 -7.13 -4.40 4.57
C LEU A 17 -7.26 -5.20 3.27
N ASP A 18 -7.38 -6.53 3.36
CA ASP A 18 -7.52 -7.37 2.19
C ASP A 18 -8.96 -7.33 1.66
N ARG A 19 -9.15 -6.48 0.64
CA ARG A 19 -10.46 -6.29 0.01
C ARG A 19 -10.90 -7.48 -0.84
N GLU A 20 -9.99 -8.35 -1.28
CA GLU A 20 -10.36 -9.57 -2.01
C GLU A 20 -11.12 -10.55 -1.12
N LYS A 21 -10.90 -10.47 0.19
CA LYS A 21 -11.57 -11.30 1.21
C LYS A 21 -12.85 -10.69 1.78
N HIS A 22 -13.19 -9.45 1.43
CA HIS A 22 -14.37 -8.77 1.98
C HIS A 22 -15.68 -9.51 1.70
N GLN A 23 -15.86 -10.06 0.50
CA GLN A 23 -17.08 -10.81 0.16
C GLN A 23 -17.20 -12.08 0.99
N GLU A 24 -16.12 -12.87 1.07
CA GLU A 24 -16.07 -14.12 1.86
C GLU A 24 -16.37 -13.85 3.35
N ILE A 25 -15.74 -12.83 3.93
CA ILE A 25 -15.97 -12.41 5.31
C ILE A 25 -17.41 -11.93 5.50
N GLN A 26 -17.95 -11.15 4.56
CA GLN A 26 -19.32 -10.67 4.63
C GLN A 26 -20.32 -11.82 4.65
N ASP A 27 -20.13 -12.81 3.79
CA ASP A 27 -21.02 -13.97 3.69
C ASP A 27 -20.95 -14.81 4.99
N GLU A 28 -19.76 -15.08 5.52
CA GLU A 28 -19.59 -15.82 6.78
C GLU A 28 -20.21 -15.10 7.98
N LEU A 29 -19.99 -13.78 8.11
CA LEU A 29 -20.59 -13.00 9.19
C LEU A 29 -22.11 -12.93 9.08
N MET A 30 -22.64 -12.85 7.86
CA MET A 30 -24.08 -12.82 7.62
C MET A 30 -24.71 -14.16 8.01
N ASP A 31 -24.13 -15.28 7.58
CA ASP A 31 -24.61 -16.62 7.90
C ASP A 31 -24.57 -16.88 9.42
N HIS A 32 -23.52 -16.40 10.11
CA HIS A 32 -23.43 -16.50 11.56
C HIS A 32 -24.51 -15.66 12.25
N MET A 33 -24.72 -14.40 11.85
CA MET A 33 -25.79 -13.57 12.40
C MET A 33 -27.18 -14.18 12.20
N GLN A 34 -27.44 -14.78 11.02
CA GLN A 34 -28.70 -15.47 10.74
C GLN A 34 -28.88 -16.70 11.62
N SER A 35 -27.81 -17.47 11.85
CA SER A 35 -27.84 -18.63 12.74
C SER A 35 -28.18 -18.23 14.19
N ILE A 36 -27.58 -17.15 14.70
CA ILE A 36 -27.89 -16.60 16.04
C ILE A 36 -29.35 -16.12 16.09
N GLU A 37 -29.79 -15.40 15.06
CA GLU A 37 -31.18 -14.92 14.97
C GLU A 37 -32.19 -16.08 15.01
N GLU A 38 -31.94 -17.17 14.28
CA GLU A 38 -32.80 -18.36 14.30
C GLU A 38 -32.88 -19.00 15.69
N GLU A 39 -31.76 -19.08 16.41
CA GLU A 39 -31.72 -19.63 17.76
C GLU A 39 -32.48 -18.74 18.75
N ILE A 40 -32.25 -17.43 18.72
CA ILE A 40 -32.95 -16.44 19.54
C ILE A 40 -34.46 -16.47 19.27
N THR A 41 -34.85 -16.59 18.00
CA THR A 41 -36.27 -16.65 17.59
C THR A 41 -36.95 -17.91 18.14
N LYS A 42 -36.27 -19.06 18.10
CA LYS A 42 -36.77 -20.31 18.69
C LYS A 42 -36.99 -20.21 20.19
N ASN A 43 -36.20 -19.37 20.87
CA ASN A 43 -36.29 -19.13 22.32
C ASN A 43 -37.41 -18.14 22.73
N GLY A 44 -38.20 -17.62 21.78
CA GLY A 44 -39.39 -16.82 22.06
C GLY A 44 -39.11 -15.37 22.48
N LEU A 45 -37.92 -14.84 22.16
CA LEU A 45 -37.56 -13.44 22.40
C LEU A 45 -38.42 -12.47 21.57
N ASN A 46 -38.61 -11.26 22.11
CA ASN A 46 -39.39 -10.22 21.46
C ASN A 46 -38.75 -9.83 20.11
N PRO A 47 -39.49 -9.86 18.99
CA PRO A 47 -38.98 -9.52 17.65
C PRO A 47 -38.24 -8.17 17.58
N LYS A 48 -38.58 -7.21 18.45
CA LYS A 48 -37.95 -5.88 18.49
C LYS A 48 -36.54 -5.87 19.10
N GLU A 49 -36.17 -6.90 19.86
CA GLU A 49 -34.89 -6.98 20.57
C GLU A 49 -33.92 -7.97 19.92
N ILE A 50 -34.41 -8.82 19.00
CA ILE A 50 -33.62 -9.86 18.33
C ILE A 50 -32.38 -9.26 17.66
N GLU A 51 -32.54 -8.18 16.90
CA GLU A 51 -31.43 -7.56 16.16
C GLU A 51 -30.34 -7.02 17.10
N SER A 52 -30.72 -6.34 18.19
CA SER A 52 -29.77 -5.85 19.18
C SER A 52 -29.04 -6.98 19.90
N THR A 53 -29.74 -8.08 20.18
CA THR A 53 -29.15 -9.24 20.86
C THR A 53 -28.18 -9.97 19.93
N VAL A 54 -28.52 -10.13 18.63
CA VAL A 54 -27.62 -10.72 17.63
C VAL A 54 -26.33 -9.91 17.53
N ILE A 55 -26.43 -8.58 17.43
CA ILE A 55 -25.24 -7.72 17.39
C ILE A 55 -24.42 -7.80 18.70
N MET A 56 -25.09 -7.89 19.85
CA MET A 56 -24.41 -8.05 21.14
C MET A 56 -23.62 -9.37 21.22
N GLU A 57 -24.20 -10.48 20.74
CA GLU A 57 -23.53 -11.78 20.66
C GLU A 57 -22.34 -11.77 19.68
N MET A 58 -22.44 -11.04 18.57
CA MET A 58 -21.33 -10.85 17.62
C MET A 58 -20.17 -10.04 18.22
N GLY A 59 -20.41 -9.28 19.28
CA GLY A 59 -19.42 -8.52 20.03
C GLY A 59 -19.04 -7.19 19.39
N SER A 60 -17.81 -6.74 19.67
CA SER A 60 -17.31 -5.46 19.13
C SER A 60 -16.89 -5.61 17.67
N PRO A 61 -17.45 -4.81 16.74
CA PRO A 61 -17.04 -4.87 15.34
C PRO A 61 -15.56 -4.50 15.15
N ASP A 62 -15.01 -3.70 16.07
CA ASP A 62 -13.64 -3.23 16.05
C ASP A 62 -12.63 -4.33 16.41
N GLU A 63 -12.92 -5.09 17.46
CA GLU A 63 -12.08 -6.21 17.90
C GLU A 63 -12.16 -7.38 16.92
N LEU A 64 -13.35 -7.64 16.39
CA LEU A 64 -13.56 -8.62 15.34
C LEU A 64 -12.82 -8.22 14.05
N GLY A 65 -12.95 -6.96 13.63
CA GLY A 65 -12.23 -6.42 12.47
C GLY A 65 -10.71 -6.48 12.61
N LYS A 66 -10.18 -6.14 13.80
CA LYS A 66 -8.75 -6.28 14.14
C LYS A 66 -8.29 -7.74 14.06
N SER A 67 -9.08 -8.67 14.58
CA SER A 67 -8.80 -10.11 14.55
C SER A 67 -8.81 -10.66 13.12
N LEU A 68 -9.79 -10.27 12.31
CA LEU A 68 -9.90 -10.64 10.91
C LEU A 68 -8.76 -10.05 10.08
N ASN A 69 -8.38 -8.79 10.29
CA ASN A 69 -7.22 -8.19 9.62
C ASN A 69 -5.91 -8.89 10.01
N ARG A 70 -5.81 -9.40 11.24
CA ARG A 70 -4.69 -10.23 11.66
C ARG A 70 -4.66 -11.57 10.90
N ILE A 71 -5.79 -12.10 10.44
CA ILE A 71 -5.84 -13.33 9.63
C ILE A 71 -5.64 -13.00 8.15
N TYR A 72 -6.49 -12.13 7.60
CA TYR A 72 -6.59 -11.69 6.22
C TYR A 72 -5.87 -10.35 5.97
N GLY A 73 -4.63 -10.21 6.47
CA GLY A 73 -3.83 -9.02 6.21
C GLY A 73 -3.47 -8.89 4.73
N LEU A 74 -3.00 -7.71 4.30
CA LEU A 74 -2.59 -7.48 2.90
C LEU A 74 -1.63 -8.55 2.39
N ASN A 75 -1.84 -8.98 1.16
CA ASN A 75 -0.97 -9.92 0.48
C ASN A 75 0.46 -9.37 0.37
N GLN A 76 1.40 -10.00 1.07
CA GLN A 76 2.82 -9.62 1.06
C GLN A 76 3.63 -10.35 -0.02
N LYS A 77 3.06 -11.30 -0.77
CA LYS A 77 3.78 -12.05 -1.81
C LYS A 77 4.43 -11.13 -2.86
N PRO A 78 3.78 -10.06 -3.36
CA PRO A 78 4.40 -9.13 -4.29
C PRO A 78 5.68 -8.47 -3.76
N LEU A 79 5.74 -8.14 -2.45
CA LEU A 79 6.94 -7.57 -1.82
C LEU A 79 8.13 -8.52 -1.89
N PHE A 80 7.92 -9.79 -1.55
CA PHE A 80 8.97 -10.80 -1.61
C PHE A 80 9.43 -11.03 -3.05
N LEU A 81 8.49 -11.11 -3.99
CA LEU A 81 8.81 -11.30 -5.41
C LEU A 81 9.66 -10.14 -5.94
N VAL A 82 9.28 -8.90 -5.65
CA VAL A 82 10.06 -7.71 -6.00
C VAL A 82 11.46 -7.75 -5.39
N GLY A 83 11.59 -8.01 -4.09
CA GLY A 83 12.90 -8.02 -3.42
C GLY A 83 13.83 -9.10 -3.96
N ILE A 84 13.31 -10.31 -4.17
CA ILE A 84 14.08 -11.45 -4.70
C ILE A 84 14.47 -11.19 -6.17
N SER A 85 13.52 -10.77 -7.01
CA SER A 85 13.80 -10.49 -8.42
C SER A 85 14.81 -9.36 -8.61
N SER A 86 14.76 -8.32 -7.78
CA SER A 86 15.75 -7.22 -7.79
C SER A 86 17.18 -7.75 -7.54
N LEU A 87 17.36 -8.61 -6.54
CA LEU A 87 18.65 -9.21 -6.22
C LEU A 87 19.14 -10.15 -7.33
N PHE A 88 18.27 -11.03 -7.84
CA PHE A 88 18.64 -11.97 -8.90
C PHE A 88 19.08 -11.26 -10.19
N ILE A 89 18.33 -10.24 -10.62
CA ILE A 89 18.66 -9.49 -11.84
C ILE A 89 19.97 -8.73 -11.68
N THR A 90 20.21 -8.14 -10.53
CA THR A 90 21.45 -7.41 -10.25
C THR A 90 22.64 -8.34 -10.17
N GLY A 91 22.48 -9.50 -9.50
CA GLY A 91 23.51 -10.53 -9.42
C GLY A 91 23.85 -11.13 -10.79
N PHE A 92 22.83 -11.41 -11.61
CA PHE A 92 23.03 -11.91 -12.98
C PHE A 92 23.73 -10.87 -13.87
N ASN A 93 23.30 -9.60 -13.84
CA ASN A 93 23.96 -8.53 -14.58
C ASN A 93 25.42 -8.35 -14.12
N GLY A 94 25.67 -8.36 -12.80
CA GLY A 94 27.03 -8.29 -12.26
C GLY A 94 27.91 -9.45 -12.74
N PHE A 95 27.38 -10.67 -12.75
CA PHE A 95 28.07 -11.84 -13.28
C PHE A 95 28.40 -11.67 -14.78
N MET A 96 27.43 -11.26 -15.60
CA MET A 96 27.64 -11.05 -17.03
C MET A 96 28.71 -10.00 -17.31
N MET A 97 28.68 -8.87 -16.58
CA MET A 97 29.68 -7.82 -16.76
C MET A 97 31.08 -8.30 -16.33
N LEU A 98 31.22 -8.98 -15.19
CA LEU A 98 32.52 -9.49 -14.72
C LEU A 98 33.17 -10.51 -15.67
N ASN A 99 32.37 -11.18 -16.50
CA ASN A 99 32.87 -12.14 -17.51
C ASN A 99 33.04 -11.51 -18.91
N SER A 100 32.85 -10.19 -19.06
CA SER A 100 33.10 -9.50 -20.32
C SER A 100 34.60 -9.31 -20.55
N GLU A 101 35.05 -9.53 -21.78
CA GLU A 101 36.48 -9.50 -22.15
C GLU A 101 37.12 -8.11 -22.01
N ASN A 102 36.32 -7.04 -21.94
CA ASN A 102 36.76 -5.63 -21.94
C ASN A 102 36.23 -4.85 -20.73
N PHE A 103 36.40 -5.38 -19.52
CA PHE A 103 35.93 -4.74 -18.29
C PHE A 103 36.74 -3.47 -17.94
N LYS A 104 36.10 -2.31 -17.99
CA LYS A 104 36.69 -0.99 -17.76
C LYS A 104 36.32 -0.43 -16.38
N LEU A 105 36.98 0.65 -15.96
CA LEU A 105 36.67 1.35 -14.71
C LEU A 105 35.22 1.86 -14.66
N SER A 106 34.66 2.27 -15.80
CA SER A 106 33.24 2.65 -15.92
C SER A 106 32.31 1.50 -15.51
N ASP A 107 32.67 0.26 -15.85
CA ASP A 107 31.86 -0.93 -15.55
C ASP A 107 31.87 -1.23 -14.04
N TRP A 108 33.00 -1.02 -13.36
CA TRP A 108 33.07 -1.07 -11.89
C TRP A 108 32.12 -0.05 -11.24
N VAL A 109 32.14 1.20 -11.70
CA VAL A 109 31.29 2.27 -11.18
C VAL A 109 29.81 1.92 -11.37
N LEU A 110 29.45 1.46 -12.56
CA LEU A 110 28.09 1.08 -12.90
C LEU A 110 27.60 -0.14 -12.09
N LEU A 111 28.45 -1.14 -11.90
CA LEU A 111 28.16 -2.30 -11.06
C LEU A 111 27.88 -1.89 -9.61
N ILE A 112 28.76 -1.06 -9.02
CA ILE A 112 28.57 -0.55 -7.65
C ILE A 112 27.25 0.23 -7.52
N LEU A 113 26.92 1.08 -8.50
CA LEU A 113 25.66 1.83 -8.51
C LEU A 113 24.44 0.90 -8.61
N GLY A 114 24.48 -0.10 -9.50
CA GLY A 114 23.41 -1.09 -9.65
C GLY A 114 23.16 -1.87 -8.35
N PHE A 115 24.22 -2.34 -7.69
CA PHE A 115 24.12 -2.98 -6.38
C PHE A 115 23.55 -2.03 -5.31
N GLY A 116 23.98 -0.77 -5.30
CA GLY A 116 23.46 0.24 -4.37
C GLY A 116 21.95 0.47 -4.52
N ILE A 117 21.46 0.58 -5.76
CA ILE A 117 20.03 0.75 -6.06
C ILE A 117 19.23 -0.49 -5.63
N SER A 118 19.75 -1.69 -5.88
CA SER A 118 19.07 -2.92 -5.49
C SER A 118 19.03 -3.12 -3.99
N LEU A 119 20.11 -2.78 -3.27
CA LEU A 119 20.11 -2.76 -1.82
C LEU A 119 19.10 -1.74 -1.26
N PHE A 120 19.00 -0.56 -1.89
CA PHE A 120 17.98 0.43 -1.53
C PHE A 120 16.56 -0.11 -1.74
N CYS A 121 16.29 -0.73 -2.89
CA CYS A 121 15.01 -1.36 -3.22
C CYS A 121 14.64 -2.44 -2.19
N VAL A 122 15.58 -3.32 -1.85
CA VAL A 122 15.40 -4.32 -0.78
C VAL A 122 15.15 -3.66 0.57
N GLY A 123 15.87 -2.57 0.90
CA GLY A 123 15.64 -1.78 2.10
C GLY A 123 14.21 -1.23 2.18
N VAL A 124 13.68 -0.71 1.07
CA VAL A 124 12.28 -0.26 0.95
C VAL A 124 11.31 -1.42 1.15
N VAL A 125 11.53 -2.56 0.50
CA VAL A 125 10.71 -3.78 0.64
C VAL A 125 10.65 -4.26 2.09
N VAL A 126 11.81 -4.39 2.74
CA VAL A 126 11.92 -4.83 4.14
C VAL A 126 11.20 -3.85 5.06
N ARG A 127 11.38 -2.55 4.83
CA ARG A 127 10.72 -1.50 5.62
C ARG A 127 9.21 -1.56 5.45
N MET A 128 8.72 -1.69 4.22
CA MET A 128 7.30 -1.82 3.90
C MET A 128 6.68 -3.05 4.54
N LYS A 129 7.35 -4.21 4.45
CA LYS A 129 6.94 -5.44 5.15
C LYS A 129 6.81 -5.21 6.65
N LYS A 130 7.82 -4.61 7.29
CA LYS A 130 7.80 -4.35 8.74
C LYS A 130 6.61 -3.49 9.15
N LEU A 131 6.30 -2.45 8.38
CA LEU A 131 5.14 -1.58 8.63
C LEU A 131 3.82 -2.33 8.43
N LEU A 132 3.70 -3.16 7.39
CA LEU A 132 2.51 -3.99 7.18
C LEU A 132 2.30 -5.01 8.31
N ASP A 133 3.37 -5.60 8.82
CA ASP A 133 3.31 -6.52 9.97
C ASP A 133 2.88 -5.83 11.27
N GLN A 134 3.22 -4.54 11.43
CA GLN A 134 2.75 -3.71 12.56
C GLN A 134 1.27 -3.40 12.41
N VAL A 135 0.87 -2.83 11.26
CA VAL A 135 -0.53 -2.49 10.96
C VAL A 135 -1.46 -3.69 11.10
N ARG A 136 -1.00 -4.89 10.73
CA ARG A 136 -1.77 -6.14 10.85
C ARG A 136 -2.24 -6.45 12.28
N LYS A 137 -1.60 -5.86 13.29
CA LYS A 137 -1.90 -6.06 14.71
C LYS A 137 -2.70 -4.90 15.31
N GLU A 138 -3.06 -3.91 14.51
CA GLU A 138 -3.67 -2.67 14.95
C GLU A 138 -5.11 -2.58 14.44
N ARG A 139 -5.95 -1.84 15.17
CA ARG A 139 -7.25 -1.44 14.66
C ARG A 139 -7.06 -0.40 13.55
N ILE A 140 -7.78 -0.58 12.45
CA ILE A 140 -7.64 0.26 11.25
C ILE A 140 -8.92 1.06 11.05
N TYR A 141 -8.75 2.37 10.90
CA TYR A 141 -9.85 3.30 10.72
C TYR A 141 -10.01 3.72 9.27
N TYR A 142 -8.93 3.72 8.50
CA TYR A 142 -8.99 4.03 7.08
C TYR A 142 -7.80 3.42 6.35
N SER A 143 -8.06 2.87 5.17
CA SER A 143 -7.04 2.54 4.18
C SER A 143 -7.32 3.30 2.90
N GLY A 144 -6.34 4.08 2.44
CA GLY A 144 -6.43 4.83 1.19
C GLY A 144 -6.80 3.91 0.03
N HIS A 145 -7.75 4.33 -0.80
CA HIS A 145 -8.19 3.54 -1.95
C HIS A 145 -7.04 3.22 -2.90
N PRO A 146 -6.91 1.95 -3.36
CA PRO A 146 -6.10 1.63 -4.52
C PRO A 146 -6.88 2.04 -5.79
N LYS A 147 -6.73 3.32 -6.16
CA LYS A 147 -7.01 3.95 -7.48
C LYS A 147 -8.38 4.61 -7.72
N THR A 148 -8.33 5.90 -8.08
CA THR A 148 -9.39 6.64 -8.80
C THR A 148 -9.17 6.65 -10.33
N TYR A 149 -10.20 6.99 -11.11
CA TYR A 149 -10.15 7.04 -12.60
C TYR A 149 -9.01 7.91 -13.16
N VAL A 150 -8.68 9.01 -12.48
CA VAL A 150 -7.58 9.91 -12.85
C VAL A 150 -6.21 9.23 -12.68
N GLU A 151 -6.07 8.34 -11.69
CA GLU A 151 -4.84 7.57 -11.49
C GLU A 151 -4.68 6.48 -12.56
N LYS A 152 -5.77 5.90 -13.09
CA LYS A 152 -5.71 5.05 -14.32
C LYS A 152 -5.23 5.82 -15.55
N LEU A 153 -5.62 7.09 -15.69
CA LEU A 153 -5.21 7.93 -16.81
C LEU A 153 -3.76 8.43 -16.64
N THR A 154 -3.38 8.75 -15.41
CA THR A 154 -2.01 9.15 -15.04
C THR A 154 -1.06 7.98 -15.20
N ASP A 155 -1.43 6.76 -14.80
CA ASP A 155 -0.69 5.53 -15.13
C ASP A 155 -0.58 5.36 -16.65
N LYS A 156 -1.62 5.67 -17.44
CA LYS A 156 -1.54 5.61 -18.91
C LYS A 156 -0.57 6.63 -19.49
N VAL A 157 -0.58 7.87 -18.99
CA VAL A 157 0.35 8.93 -19.43
C VAL A 157 1.76 8.65 -18.92
N PHE A 158 1.91 8.10 -17.71
CA PHE A 158 3.19 7.72 -17.13
C PHE A 158 3.77 6.50 -17.84
N VAL A 159 2.96 5.49 -18.18
CA VAL A 159 3.36 4.35 -19.02
C VAL A 159 3.70 4.82 -20.44
N ARG A 160 2.97 5.77 -21.01
CA ARG A 160 3.29 6.36 -22.34
C ARG A 160 4.54 7.25 -22.30
N GLY A 161 4.71 8.05 -21.26
CA GLY A 161 5.89 8.89 -21.04
C GLY A 161 7.13 8.07 -20.70
N PHE A 162 6.96 6.99 -19.94
CA PHE A 162 7.97 5.96 -19.69
C PHE A 162 8.30 5.21 -20.99
N GLY A 163 7.31 4.91 -21.83
CA GLY A 163 7.53 4.41 -23.19
C GLY A 163 8.36 5.36 -24.06
N LEU A 164 8.07 6.67 -24.01
CA LEU A 164 8.87 7.69 -24.70
C LEU A 164 10.29 7.84 -24.12
N PHE A 165 10.44 7.71 -22.80
CA PHE A 165 11.75 7.72 -22.13
C PHE A 165 12.57 6.46 -22.45
N ILE A 166 11.92 5.29 -22.57
CA ILE A 166 12.52 4.05 -23.08
C ILE A 166 13.02 4.28 -24.51
N ILE A 167 12.21 4.88 -25.38
CA ILE A 167 12.63 5.20 -26.76
C ILE A 167 13.84 6.15 -26.73
N PHE A 168 13.84 7.17 -25.89
CA PHE A 168 14.96 8.09 -25.73
C PHE A 168 16.25 7.40 -25.25
N VAL A 169 16.14 6.45 -24.32
CA VAL A 169 17.28 5.69 -23.79
C VAL A 169 17.77 4.65 -24.80
N ILE A 170 16.88 4.03 -25.57
CA ILE A 170 17.24 3.22 -26.73
C ILE A 170 18.01 4.08 -27.74
N VAL A 171 17.56 5.30 -28.01
CA VAL A 171 18.27 6.23 -28.90
C VAL A 171 19.64 6.62 -28.35
N LEU A 172 19.79 6.88 -27.05
CA LEU A 172 21.09 7.14 -26.43
C LEU A 172 22.01 5.91 -26.46
N GLY A 173 21.48 4.72 -26.18
CA GLY A 173 22.21 3.46 -26.31
C GLY A 173 22.61 3.15 -27.76
N LEU A 174 21.79 3.56 -28.74
CA LEU A 174 22.14 3.48 -30.18
C LEU A 174 23.20 4.52 -30.56
N LEU A 175 23.20 5.72 -29.97
CA LEU A 175 24.25 6.73 -30.18
C LEU A 175 25.60 6.27 -29.58
N GLU A 176 25.59 5.59 -28.43
CA GLU A 176 26.77 4.96 -27.84
C GLU A 176 27.17 3.63 -28.50
N TYR A 177 26.25 2.91 -29.14
CA TYR A 177 26.56 1.70 -29.94
C TYR A 177 27.56 2.00 -31.07
N PHE A 178 27.54 3.20 -31.62
CA PHE A 178 28.53 3.67 -32.59
C PHE A 178 29.89 4.01 -31.95
N SER A 179 30.07 3.74 -30.65
CA SER A 179 31.26 4.00 -29.83
C SER A 179 31.63 2.75 -29.00
N ASP A 180 32.12 1.67 -29.63
CA ASP A 180 32.88 0.51 -29.08
C ASP A 180 32.75 0.11 -27.58
N GLY A 181 31.56 0.19 -26.97
CA GLY A 181 31.35 -0.05 -25.52
C GLY A 181 29.97 -0.59 -25.13
N PHE A 182 29.22 -1.14 -26.10
CA PHE A 182 27.77 -1.34 -26.04
C PHE A 182 27.24 -2.32 -24.97
N GLU A 183 27.95 -3.41 -24.67
CA GLU A 183 27.32 -4.52 -23.93
C GLU A 183 27.19 -4.28 -22.42
N SER A 184 28.11 -3.54 -21.81
CA SER A 184 28.12 -3.31 -20.36
C SER A 184 27.13 -2.22 -19.91
N ASN A 185 26.96 -1.16 -20.71
CA ASN A 185 26.02 -0.06 -20.41
C ASN A 185 24.55 -0.51 -20.48
N LEU A 186 24.20 -1.37 -21.43
CA LEU A 186 22.82 -1.85 -21.60
C LEU A 186 22.34 -2.69 -20.41
N LEU A 187 23.20 -3.57 -19.87
CA LEU A 187 22.87 -4.45 -18.74
C LEU A 187 22.61 -3.66 -17.45
N VAL A 188 23.39 -2.61 -17.19
CA VAL A 188 23.23 -1.77 -16.01
C VAL A 188 21.97 -0.93 -16.13
N MET A 189 21.72 -0.34 -17.30
CA MET A 189 20.49 0.41 -17.56
C MET A 189 19.26 -0.49 -17.31
N MET A 190 19.28 -1.73 -17.79
CA MET A 190 18.22 -2.71 -17.52
C MET A 190 18.04 -2.99 -16.01
N SER A 191 19.12 -3.09 -15.22
CA SER A 191 19.02 -3.28 -13.78
C SER A 191 18.35 -2.10 -13.06
N VAL A 192 18.61 -0.87 -13.51
CA VAL A 192 17.99 0.35 -12.98
C VAL A 192 16.51 0.40 -13.37
N TYR A 193 16.16 0.04 -14.61
CA TYR A 193 14.76 0.03 -15.08
C TYR A 193 13.90 -0.98 -14.35
N VAL A 194 14.41 -2.20 -14.14
CA VAL A 194 13.65 -3.24 -13.47
C VAL A 194 13.38 -2.88 -12.00
N ASN A 195 14.37 -2.32 -11.30
CA ASN A 195 14.15 -1.82 -9.94
C ASN A 195 13.10 -0.71 -9.87
N ASN A 196 13.11 0.23 -10.82
CA ASN A 196 12.09 1.29 -10.89
C ASN A 196 10.70 0.73 -11.20
N LEU A 197 10.58 -0.23 -12.13
CA LEU A 197 9.32 -0.92 -12.42
C LEU A 197 8.78 -1.65 -11.18
N PHE A 198 9.65 -2.28 -10.42
CA PHE A 198 9.27 -2.94 -9.19
C PHE A 198 8.75 -1.97 -8.12
N LEU A 199 9.39 -0.81 -7.94
CA LEU A 199 8.88 0.23 -7.04
C LEU A 199 7.50 0.73 -7.48
N ILE A 200 7.25 0.85 -8.79
CA ILE A 200 5.92 1.19 -9.34
C ILE A 200 4.89 0.11 -9.01
N ILE A 201 5.24 -1.17 -9.17
CA ILE A 201 4.36 -2.28 -8.80
C ILE A 201 3.96 -2.16 -7.32
N LEU A 202 4.92 -1.96 -6.42
CA LEU A 202 4.65 -1.74 -5.00
C LEU A 202 3.73 -0.53 -4.76
N TYR A 203 3.99 0.59 -5.44
CA TYR A 203 3.16 1.80 -5.33
C TYR A 203 1.71 1.56 -5.74
N THR A 204 1.46 0.63 -6.67
CA THR A 204 0.11 0.31 -7.15
C THR A 204 -0.58 -0.82 -6.38
N SER A 205 0.17 -1.73 -5.77
CA SER A 205 -0.37 -2.91 -5.09
C SER A 205 -0.76 -2.65 -3.63
N TYR A 206 -0.25 -1.58 -3.01
CA TYR A 206 -0.47 -1.31 -1.60
C TYR A 206 -1.17 0.03 -1.37
N PRO A 207 -2.01 0.16 -0.32
CA PRO A 207 -2.69 1.40 -0.01
C PRO A 207 -1.67 2.47 0.37
N LYS A 208 -1.76 3.66 -0.24
CA LYS A 208 -0.78 4.74 -0.04
C LYS A 208 -0.64 5.17 1.41
N MET A 209 -1.69 5.01 2.19
CA MET A 209 -1.76 5.40 3.58
C MET A 209 -2.75 4.54 4.34
N ILE A 210 -2.42 4.24 5.59
CA ILE A 210 -3.29 3.52 6.52
C ILE A 210 -3.34 4.29 7.83
N PHE A 211 -4.54 4.61 8.30
CA PHE A 211 -4.80 5.20 9.61
C PHE A 211 -5.16 4.10 10.58
N SER A 212 -4.42 4.04 11.68
CA SER A 212 -4.60 3.04 12.72
C SER A 212 -4.73 3.67 14.10
N GLU A 213 -4.90 2.83 15.11
CA GLU A 213 -4.94 3.22 16.53
C GLU A 213 -3.67 3.93 16.99
N ASN A 214 -2.51 3.56 16.47
CA ASN A 214 -1.22 4.08 16.93
C ASN A 214 -0.71 5.25 16.08
N GLY A 215 -1.13 5.36 14.82
CA GLY A 215 -0.64 6.43 13.97
C GLY A 215 -1.10 6.36 12.52
N VAL A 216 -0.32 7.03 11.68
CA VAL A 216 -0.49 7.03 10.24
C VAL A 216 0.70 6.37 9.59
N TYR A 217 0.43 5.33 8.82
CA TYR A 217 1.40 4.64 8.00
C TYR A 217 1.38 5.20 6.58
N PHE A 218 2.56 5.46 6.05
CA PHE A 218 2.78 5.89 4.67
C PHE A 218 3.43 4.72 3.93
N MET A 219 2.79 4.21 2.88
CA MET A 219 3.31 3.09 2.09
C MET A 219 3.71 3.56 0.68
N ARG A 220 4.39 4.71 0.61
CA ARG A 220 4.89 5.33 -0.63
C ARG A 220 6.38 5.00 -0.84
N ASP A 221 7.02 5.72 -1.75
CA ASP A 221 8.44 5.61 -2.16
C ASP A 221 9.41 5.32 -1.00
N LEU A 222 9.24 6.04 0.12
CA LEU A 222 9.92 5.76 1.38
C LEU A 222 8.85 5.47 2.44
N PRO A 223 8.63 4.18 2.78
CA PRO A 223 7.61 3.81 3.75
C PRO A 223 7.89 4.44 5.11
N GLY A 224 6.88 4.94 5.79
CA GLY A 224 7.03 5.70 7.02
C GLY A 224 5.89 5.47 8.00
N PHE A 225 6.13 5.83 9.25
CA PHE A 225 5.12 5.80 10.31
C PHE A 225 5.24 7.08 11.11
N VAL A 226 4.09 7.71 11.37
CA VAL A 226 3.96 8.85 12.27
C VAL A 226 3.03 8.43 13.40
N SER A 227 3.59 8.30 14.60
CA SER A 227 2.80 8.08 15.81
C SER A 227 1.88 9.26 16.04
N TRP A 228 0.68 8.98 16.52
CA TRP A 228 -0.22 10.04 16.89
C TRP A 228 0.24 10.86 18.12
N GLU A 229 1.11 10.33 18.97
CA GLU A 229 1.63 11.02 20.17
C GLU A 229 2.44 12.28 19.82
N VAL A 230 2.97 12.36 18.61
CA VAL A 230 3.77 13.48 18.14
C VAL A 230 2.96 14.49 17.31
N VAL A 231 1.69 14.20 17.00
CA VAL A 231 0.85 15.08 16.19
C VAL A 231 0.14 16.08 17.11
N ASP A 232 0.49 17.37 17.00
CA ASP A 232 -0.13 18.44 17.80
C ASP A 232 -1.44 18.94 17.19
N ASN A 233 -1.50 19.04 15.86
CA ASN A 233 -2.65 19.57 15.15
C ASN A 233 -2.71 19.01 13.71
N TYR A 234 -3.86 19.11 13.06
CA TYR A 234 -4.02 18.76 11.65
C TYR A 234 -4.82 19.84 10.91
N GLU A 235 -4.51 20.03 9.63
CA GLU A 235 -5.20 21.01 8.77
C GLU A 235 -5.55 20.37 7.43
N TRP A 236 -6.79 20.62 6.98
CA TRP A 236 -7.21 20.29 5.63
C TRP A 236 -6.97 21.47 4.70
N LYS A 237 -6.25 21.26 3.59
CA LYS A 237 -6.10 22.26 2.53
C LYS A 237 -6.80 21.79 1.27
N GLN A 238 -7.82 22.51 0.81
CA GLN A 238 -8.48 22.20 -0.46
C GLN A 238 -7.62 22.70 -1.64
N LYS A 239 -7.45 21.85 -2.66
CA LYS A 239 -6.81 22.19 -3.94
C LYS A 239 -7.54 21.46 -5.07
N PHE A 240 -7.97 22.18 -6.09
CA PHE A 240 -8.58 21.61 -7.31
C PHE A 240 -9.73 20.61 -7.05
N GLY A 241 -10.60 20.89 -6.06
CA GLY A 241 -11.72 20.01 -5.70
C GLY A 241 -11.36 18.83 -4.79
N GLU A 242 -10.09 18.66 -4.44
CA GLU A 242 -9.58 17.61 -3.55
C GLU A 242 -9.09 18.22 -2.23
N TYR A 243 -9.02 17.41 -1.16
CA TYR A 243 -8.53 17.84 0.15
C TYR A 243 -7.12 17.29 0.43
N GLU A 244 -6.26 18.07 1.07
CA GLU A 244 -4.89 17.72 1.47
C GLU A 244 -4.78 17.73 3.00
N LEU A 245 -4.48 16.59 3.62
CA LEU A 245 -4.29 16.49 5.07
C LEU A 245 -2.85 16.87 5.46
N ARG A 246 -2.71 17.91 6.29
CA ARG A 246 -1.42 18.34 6.85
C ARG A 246 -1.39 18.03 8.33
N LEU A 247 -0.48 17.17 8.73
CA LEU A 247 -0.19 16.94 10.15
C LEU A 247 0.88 17.95 10.60
N LYS A 248 0.57 18.75 11.62
CA LYS A 248 1.52 19.63 12.32
C LYS A 248 2.05 18.90 13.55
N ASN A 249 3.36 18.93 13.73
CA ASN A 249 4.10 18.21 14.77
C ASN A 249 5.06 19.20 15.46
N LYS A 250 5.54 18.88 16.67
CA LYS A 250 6.61 19.60 17.40
C LYS A 250 7.97 19.57 16.69
N GLY A 251 8.17 18.68 15.71
CA GLY A 251 9.41 18.53 14.93
C GLY A 251 9.29 18.82 13.43
N TRP A 252 10.43 18.74 12.72
CA TRP A 252 10.52 18.97 11.27
C TRP A 252 10.10 17.72 10.47
N PHE A 253 8.79 17.51 10.30
CA PHE A 253 8.29 16.67 9.22
C PHE A 253 7.44 17.47 8.23
N GLY A 254 7.72 17.21 6.95
CA GLY A 254 7.14 17.87 5.80
C GLY A 254 5.66 17.55 5.61
N LYS A 255 4.97 18.53 5.01
CA LYS A 255 3.58 18.46 4.58
C LYS A 255 3.29 17.11 3.91
N VAL A 256 2.34 16.38 4.46
CA VAL A 256 1.84 15.18 3.80
C VAL A 256 0.91 15.60 2.67
N HIS A 257 1.35 15.42 1.42
CA HIS A 257 0.52 15.71 0.26
C HIS A 257 -0.26 14.45 -0.16
N ILE A 258 -1.46 14.25 0.38
CA ILE A 258 -2.40 13.20 -0.09
C ILE A 258 -3.70 13.88 -0.49
N ARG A 259 -4.27 13.46 -1.61
CA ARG A 259 -5.55 13.96 -2.12
C ARG A 259 -6.67 13.05 -1.59
N PHE A 260 -7.66 13.66 -0.95
CA PHE A 260 -8.84 12.99 -0.42
C PHE A 260 -10.08 13.52 -1.12
N SER A 261 -11.03 12.64 -1.41
CA SER A 261 -12.38 13.03 -1.80
C SER A 261 -13.14 13.65 -0.62
N ALA A 262 -14.26 14.33 -0.90
CA ALA A 262 -15.05 14.98 0.13
C ALA A 262 -15.61 14.00 1.18
N SER A 263 -16.04 12.80 0.75
CA SER A 263 -16.55 11.75 1.64
C SER A 263 -15.44 11.13 2.50
N GLU A 264 -14.24 10.97 1.95
CA GLU A 264 -13.07 10.48 2.71
C GLU A 264 -12.62 11.50 3.76
N LYS A 265 -12.62 12.80 3.41
CA LYS A 265 -12.34 13.88 4.36
C LYS A 265 -13.30 13.83 5.54
N GLU A 266 -14.61 13.78 5.30
CA GLU A 266 -15.63 13.81 6.36
C GLU A 266 -15.47 12.65 7.34
N ARG A 267 -15.26 11.43 6.81
CA ARG A 267 -15.01 10.23 7.63
C ARG A 267 -13.77 10.37 8.48
N LEU A 268 -12.69 10.88 7.88
CA LEU A 268 -11.42 11.02 8.55
C LEU A 268 -11.44 12.16 9.59
N ASP A 269 -12.19 13.22 9.31
CA ASP A 269 -12.39 14.33 10.24
C ASP A 269 -13.21 13.90 11.47
N ASN A 270 -14.22 13.05 11.28
CA ASN A 270 -14.96 12.44 12.39
C ASN A 270 -14.04 11.59 13.27
N PHE A 271 -13.21 10.73 12.66
CA PHE A 271 -12.25 9.90 13.40
C PHE A 271 -11.25 10.74 14.22
N VAL A 272 -10.61 11.73 13.59
CA VAL A 272 -9.59 12.53 14.27
C VAL A 272 -10.19 13.39 15.38
N LYS A 273 -11.45 13.84 15.25
CA LYS A 273 -12.17 14.60 16.31
C LYS A 273 -12.63 13.75 17.49
N THR A 274 -12.92 12.46 17.28
CA THR A 274 -13.34 11.54 18.34
C THR A 274 -12.19 11.01 19.20
N ARG A 275 -10.96 11.40 18.90
CA ARG A 275 -9.73 11.00 19.58
C ARG A 275 -9.28 12.06 20.58
#